data_AF-A0A941VF62-F1
#
_entry.id   AF-A0A941VF62-F1
#
_cell.length_a   1.000
_cell.length_b   1.000
_cell.length_c   1.000
_cell.angle_alpha   90.00
_cell.angle_beta   90.00
_cell.angle_gamma   90.00
#
_symmetry.space_group_name_H-M   'P 1'
#
loop_
_entity.id
_entity.type
_entity.pdbx_description
1 polymer ?
#
loop_
_entity_poly.entity_id
_entity_poly.type
_entity_poly.pdbx_seq_one_letter_code
_entity_poly.pdbx_strand_id
1 'polypeptide(L)'
;MPIPVGYGALSGLYPPGAVANARDATTPFRFVESLYSIGEWLAPHRLQSPQQLLWYADTDVEAGHYRVRNDYAAALKPVAESLSESTSTN
;
A
#
# COMPACT_ATOMS: atom_id res chain seq x y z
N MET A 1 3.38 11.68 -5.07
CA MET A 1 3.19 11.11 -6.42
C MET A 1 2.23 9.93 -6.33
N PRO A 2 1.22 9.80 -7.21
CA PRO A 2 0.40 8.60 -7.26
C PRO A 2 1.23 7.40 -7.73
N ILE A 3 1.11 6.26 -7.05
CA ILE A 3 1.78 5.01 -7.42
C ILE A 3 0.80 3.84 -7.30
N PRO A 4 0.83 2.87 -8.23
CA PRO A 4 0.15 1.60 -8.02
C PRO A 4 0.87 0.81 -6.92
N VAL A 5 0.12 0.32 -5.94
CA VAL A 5 0.67 -0.45 -4.81
C VAL A 5 0.17 -1.89 -4.77
N GLY A 6 -0.64 -2.30 -5.75
CA GLY A 6 -1.10 -3.67 -5.86
C GLY A 6 -2.47 -3.77 -6.46
N TYR A 7 -3.21 -4.78 -6.00
CA TYR A 7 -4.47 -5.19 -6.58
C TYR A 7 -5.53 -5.54 -5.54
N GLY A 8 -6.77 -5.18 -5.84
CA GLY A 8 -7.96 -5.51 -5.06
C GLY A 8 -8.85 -6.49 -5.83
N ALA A 9 -9.43 -7.46 -5.13
CA ALA A 9 -10.30 -8.47 -5.72
C ALA A 9 -11.61 -7.86 -6.27
N LEU A 10 -11.92 -8.16 -7.53
CA LEU A 10 -13.23 -7.89 -8.14
C LEU A 10 -14.14 -9.14 -8.17
N SER A 11 -13.55 -10.32 -7.96
CA SER A 11 -14.24 -11.60 -7.95
C SER A 11 -13.83 -12.45 -6.75
N GLY A 12 -14.55 -13.55 -6.51
CA GLY A 12 -14.06 -14.67 -5.71
C GLY A 12 -12.84 -15.34 -6.33
N LEU A 13 -12.24 -16.28 -5.60
CA LEU A 13 -11.14 -17.11 -6.10
C LEU A 13 -11.71 -18.29 -6.91
N TYR A 14 -11.29 -18.41 -8.16
CA TYR A 14 -11.63 -19.54 -9.00
C TYR A 14 -10.61 -20.67 -8.82
N PRO A 15 -11.04 -21.95 -8.76
CA PRO A 15 -10.11 -23.06 -8.72
C PRO A 15 -9.31 -23.18 -10.02
N PRO A 16 -8.16 -23.88 -10.01
CA PRO A 16 -7.36 -24.10 -11.20
C PRO A 16 -8.16 -24.66 -12.36
N GLY A 17 -7.90 -24.16 -13.58
CA GLY A 17 -8.57 -24.61 -14.81
C GLY A 17 -10.01 -24.13 -15.00
N ALA A 18 -10.62 -23.44 -14.02
CA ALA A 18 -12.00 -22.95 -14.15
C ALA A 18 -12.15 -21.73 -15.08
N VAL A 19 -11.06 -21.00 -15.34
CA VAL A 19 -11.06 -19.82 -16.22
C VAL A 19 -10.33 -20.18 -17.52
N ALA A 20 -11.05 -20.13 -18.64
CA ALA A 20 -10.47 -20.34 -19.96
C ALA A 20 -9.41 -19.27 -20.29
N ASN A 21 -8.38 -19.65 -21.03
CA ASN A 21 -7.28 -18.77 -21.44
C ASN A 21 -6.51 -18.12 -20.26
N ALA A 22 -6.60 -18.68 -19.05
CA ALA A 22 -5.67 -18.34 -17.98
C ALA A 22 -4.23 -18.70 -18.40
N ARG A 23 -3.24 -18.03 -17.80
CA ARG A 23 -1.81 -18.25 -18.12
C ARG A 23 -1.39 -19.71 -17.98
N ASP A 24 -1.94 -20.39 -16.98
CA ASP A 24 -1.80 -21.82 -16.76
C ASP A 24 -3.08 -22.39 -16.13
N ALA A 25 -3.22 -23.72 -16.16
CA ALA A 25 -4.40 -24.42 -15.65
C ALA A 25 -4.24 -24.96 -14.21
N THR A 26 -3.12 -24.63 -13.54
CA THR A 26 -2.72 -25.20 -12.24
C THR A 26 -2.78 -24.20 -11.09
N THR A 27 -2.78 -22.91 -11.40
CA THR A 27 -2.83 -21.81 -10.43
C THR A 27 -4.27 -21.31 -10.25
N PRO A 28 -4.75 -21.09 -9.01
CA PRO A 28 -6.03 -20.43 -8.78
C PRO A 28 -6.09 -19.04 -9.42
N PHE A 29 -7.24 -18.66 -9.95
CA PHE A 29 -7.41 -17.41 -10.71
C PHE A 29 -8.33 -16.43 -9.98
N ARG A 30 -8.07 -15.13 -10.13
CA ARG A 30 -8.96 -14.07 -9.62
C ARG A 30 -8.90 -12.83 -10.52
N PHE A 31 -10.05 -12.22 -10.78
CA PHE A 31 -10.12 -10.90 -11.40
C PHE A 31 -9.83 -9.81 -10.36
N VAL A 32 -9.03 -8.84 -10.75
CA VAL A 32 -8.58 -7.77 -9.85
C VAL A 32 -8.56 -6.41 -10.53
N GLU A 33 -8.61 -5.35 -9.74
CA GLU A 33 -8.36 -3.96 -10.16
C GLU A 33 -7.09 -3.39 -9.51
N SER A 34 -6.58 -2.28 -10.03
CA SER A 34 -5.38 -1.63 -9.48
C SER A 34 -5.69 -0.82 -8.23
N LEU A 35 -4.90 -1.03 -7.17
CA LEU A 35 -4.90 -0.19 -5.98
C LEU A 35 -3.85 0.90 -6.12
N TYR A 36 -4.26 2.15 -5.96
CA TYR A 36 -3.37 3.31 -5.99
C TYR A 36 -3.18 3.88 -4.58
N SER A 37 -1.96 4.32 -4.32
CA SER A 37 -1.60 5.06 -3.12
C SER A 37 -0.70 6.23 -3.48
N ILE A 38 -0.16 6.92 -2.47
CA ILE A 38 0.75 8.03 -2.61
C ILE A 38 2.16 7.60 -2.19
N GLY A 39 3.13 7.84 -3.06
CA GLY A 39 4.55 7.76 -2.77
C GLY A 39 5.19 9.15 -2.62
N GLU A 40 6.25 9.22 -1.82
CA GLU A 40 7.11 10.39 -1.64
C GLU A 40 8.52 10.04 -2.14
N TRP A 41 9.13 10.96 -2.91
CA TRP A 41 10.55 10.86 -3.22
C TRP A 41 11.35 11.47 -2.07
N LEU A 42 12.12 10.64 -1.37
CA LEU A 42 12.93 11.07 -0.26
C LEU A 42 14.41 10.80 -0.53
N ALA A 43 15.27 11.79 -0.26
CA ALA A 43 16.71 11.58 -0.34
C ALA A 43 17.17 10.58 0.74
N PRO A 44 18.08 9.63 0.43
CA PRO A 44 18.45 8.56 1.36
C PRO A 44 18.96 9.04 2.73
N HIS A 45 19.65 10.18 2.80
CA HIS A 45 20.17 10.75 4.05
C HIS A 45 19.08 11.27 5.01
N ARG A 46 17.81 11.33 4.57
CA ARG A 46 16.67 11.71 5.41
C ARG A 46 16.01 10.51 6.09
N LEU A 47 16.34 9.29 5.67
CA LEU A 47 15.88 8.06 6.30
C LEU A 47 16.57 7.85 7.65
N GLN A 48 15.82 7.39 8.64
CA GLN A 48 16.33 7.11 9.98
C GLN A 48 16.84 5.67 10.14
N SER A 49 16.41 4.79 9.24
CA SER A 49 16.88 3.40 9.20
C SER A 49 16.75 2.83 7.78
N PRO A 50 17.56 1.81 7.42
CA PRO A 50 17.47 1.16 6.11
C PRO A 50 16.10 0.52 5.84
N GLN A 51 15.39 0.07 6.88
CA GLN A 51 14.08 -0.58 6.76
C GLN A 51 13.06 0.33 6.10
N GLN A 52 13.12 1.65 6.34
CA GLN A 52 12.22 2.63 5.73
C GLN A 52 12.30 2.66 4.20
N LEU A 53 13.38 2.16 3.58
CA LEU A 53 13.49 2.04 2.13
C LEU A 53 12.84 0.75 1.57
N LEU A 54 12.63 -0.26 2.42
CA LEU A 54 12.25 -1.59 1.98
C LEU A 54 10.76 -1.70 1.68
N TRP A 55 10.45 -2.53 0.69
CA TRP A 55 9.08 -2.86 0.27
C TRP A 55 8.86 -4.36 0.38
N TYR A 56 7.69 -4.75 0.86
CA TYR A 56 7.34 -6.16 1.09
C TYR A 56 5.98 -6.46 0.48
N ALA A 57 5.81 -7.69 -0.01
CA ALA A 57 4.50 -8.19 -0.35
C ALA A 57 3.66 -8.35 0.94
N ASP A 58 2.46 -7.82 0.93
CA ASP A 58 1.43 -7.97 1.94
C ASP A 58 0.19 -8.51 1.25
N THR A 59 -0.04 -9.82 1.39
CA THR A 59 -1.14 -10.53 0.73
C THR A 59 -2.11 -11.05 1.76
N ASP A 60 -3.36 -10.59 1.66
CA ASP A 60 -4.51 -11.11 2.39
C ASP A 60 -5.48 -11.69 1.36
N VAL A 61 -5.39 -13.00 1.17
CA VAL A 61 -6.18 -13.73 0.14
C VAL A 61 -7.67 -13.70 0.46
N GLU A 62 -8.02 -13.73 1.75
CA GLU A 62 -9.41 -13.75 2.23
C GLU A 62 -10.05 -12.39 2.04
N ALA A 63 -9.37 -11.30 2.42
CA ALA A 63 -9.83 -9.94 2.13
C ALA A 63 -9.68 -9.55 0.66
N GLY A 64 -8.96 -10.34 -0.14
CA GLY A 64 -8.73 -10.06 -1.56
C GLY A 64 -7.74 -8.92 -1.81
N HIS A 65 -6.80 -8.69 -0.90
CA HIS A 65 -5.76 -7.68 -1.03
C HIS A 65 -4.43 -8.31 -1.45
N TYR A 66 -3.89 -7.86 -2.57
CA TYR A 66 -2.58 -8.29 -3.08
C TYR A 66 -1.74 -7.05 -3.29
N ARG A 67 -1.10 -6.56 -2.22
CA ARG A 67 -0.43 -5.25 -2.23
C ARG A 67 1.00 -5.32 -1.74
N VAL A 68 1.72 -4.22 -1.91
CA VAL A 68 3.02 -4.00 -1.30
C VAL A 68 2.93 -2.94 -0.22
N ARG A 69 3.77 -3.09 0.81
CA ARG A 69 3.89 -2.14 1.91
C ARG A 69 5.34 -1.71 2.08
N ASN A 70 5.50 -0.46 2.50
CA ASN A 70 6.79 0.14 2.80
C ASN A 70 6.81 0.57 4.27
N ASP A 71 7.96 0.40 4.92
CA ASP A 71 8.10 0.70 6.36
C ASP A 71 8.35 2.19 6.65
N TYR A 72 8.38 3.06 5.62
CA TYR A 72 8.40 4.49 5.85
C TYR A 72 7.05 4.95 6.40
N ALA A 73 7.02 5.21 7.70
CA ALA A 73 5.97 5.97 8.35
C ALA A 73 6.45 7.43 8.45
N ALA A 74 5.89 8.31 7.64
CA ALA A 74 6.04 9.74 7.90
C ALA A 74 5.50 10.01 9.30
N ALA A 75 6.34 10.55 10.19
CA ALA A 75 5.88 10.97 11.50
C ALA A 75 4.78 12.03 11.30
N LEU A 76 3.52 11.62 11.41
CA LEU A 76 2.41 12.56 11.48
C LEU A 76 2.61 13.34 12.78
N LYS A 77 3.10 14.58 12.67
CA LYS A 77 3.08 15.49 13.81
C LYS A 77 1.63 15.65 14.25
N PRO A 78 1.30 15.40 15.53
CA PRO A 78 -0.04 15.67 16.03
C PRO A 78 -0.40 17.14 15.77
N VAL A 79 -1.59 17.37 15.19
CA VAL A 79 -2.13 18.72 14.91
C VAL A 79 -2.30 19.57 16.19
N ALA A 80 -2.22 18.96 17.38
CA ALA A 80 -2.51 19.61 18.65
C ALA A 80 -1.49 20.67 19.10
N GLU A 81 -0.30 20.77 18.49
CA GLU A 81 0.76 21.67 18.98
C GLU A 81 0.75 23.07 18.33
N SER A 82 -0.08 23.32 17.31
CA SER A 82 -0.09 24.62 16.59
C SER A 82 -1.18 25.59 17.02
N LEU A 83 -1.93 25.30 18.09
CA LEU A 83 -3.03 26.16 18.57
C LEU A 83 -2.72 26.91 19.88
N SER A 84 -1.56 26.68 20.51
CA SER A 84 -1.19 27.35 21.77
C SER A 84 -0.40 28.66 21.61
N GLU A 85 -0.01 29.05 20.38
CA GLU A 85 0.78 30.27 20.13
C GLU A 85 -0.04 31.52 19.76
N SER A 86 -1.38 31.42 19.59
CA SER A 86 -2.20 32.56 19.12
C SER A 86 -3.07 33.24 20.18
N THR A 87 -2.92 32.94 21.48
CA THR A 87 -3.72 33.58 22.54
C THR A 87 -2.83 34.25 23.59
N SER A 88 -2.00 35.19 23.18
CA SER A 88 -1.38 36.19 24.06
C SER A 88 -0.90 37.40 23.25
N THR A 89 -1.83 38.23 22.79
CA THR A 89 -1.71 39.71 22.66
C THR A 89 -3.07 40.25 22.24
N ASN A 90 -3.90 40.61 23.23
CA ASN A 90 -4.71 41.84 23.26
C ASN A 90 -5.52 41.88 24.56
#